data_AF-A0A9N9HS08-F1
#
_entry.id   AF-A0A9N9HS08-F1
#
_cell.length_a   1.000
_cell.length_b   1.000
_cell.length_c   1.000
_cell.angle_alpha   90.00
_cell.angle_beta   90.00
_cell.angle_gamma   90.00
#
_symmetry.space_group_name_H-M   'P 1'
#
loop_
_entity.id
_entity.type
_entity.pdbx_description
1 polymer ?
#
loop_
_entity_poly.entity_id
_entity_poly.type
_entity_poly.pdbx_seq_one_letter_code
_entity_poly.pdbx_strand_id
1 'polypeptide(L)'
;NGAIVSSETHGLIQANCRLSGWLSNLSGMPDLTLNFVNPRVLDDCSFHPCVRYNKFENERVLSFVPPDGHFKLMSYRVNLPHHQSLPVYVKPQIHIGNNGGKFDISINIRNTDGKPVENVLLVFPLAQSVSNVNATCNLGSYIFDPVTKSIRWDLGKIELKDRPLLSGNFNSPEQTPESGHTITLEFSINMYAISGLRVDSLKIYNEGYKPYKGVRSLTKAGKFQIRT
;
A
#
# COMPACT_ATOMS: atom_id res chain seq x y z
N ASN A 1 14.48 11.85 -12.93
CA ASN A 1 14.39 12.96 -11.95
C ASN A 1 13.67 12.64 -10.65
N GLY A 2 13.00 11.48 -10.51
CA GLY A 2 12.38 11.10 -9.22
C GLY A 2 11.13 11.90 -8.83
N ALA A 3 10.63 12.75 -9.73
CA ALA A 3 9.42 13.52 -9.52
C ALA A 3 8.18 12.63 -9.60
N ILE A 4 7.19 12.94 -8.77
CA ILE A 4 5.90 12.26 -8.77
C ILE A 4 5.11 12.76 -9.97
N VAL A 5 4.76 11.87 -10.89
CA VAL A 5 3.93 12.19 -12.06
C VAL A 5 2.45 12.21 -11.67
N SER A 6 2.01 11.22 -10.90
CA SER A 6 0.65 11.10 -10.37
C SER A 6 0.71 10.30 -9.07
N SER A 7 -0.10 10.66 -8.09
CA SER A 7 -0.23 9.91 -6.85
C SER A 7 -1.66 9.99 -6.36
N GLU A 8 -2.20 8.85 -5.98
CA GLU A 8 -3.57 8.75 -5.51
C GLU A 8 -3.67 7.65 -4.45
N THR A 9 -4.36 7.96 -3.36
CA THR A 9 -4.54 7.03 -2.25
C THR A 9 -6.00 6.68 -2.10
N HIS A 10 -6.29 5.38 -2.18
CA HIS A 10 -7.61 4.81 -1.94
C HIS A 10 -7.63 4.13 -0.58
N GLY A 11 -8.67 4.38 0.19
CA GLY A 11 -8.90 3.80 1.50
C GLY A 11 -10.15 2.95 1.54
N LEU A 12 -10.09 1.88 2.32
CA LEU A 12 -11.20 0.97 2.56
C LEU A 12 -11.28 0.69 4.07
N ILE A 13 -12.44 0.94 4.67
CA ILE A 13 -12.71 0.53 6.05
C ILE A 13 -13.58 -0.73 5.98
N GLN A 14 -13.00 -1.84 6.43
CA GLN A 14 -13.70 -3.11 6.61
C GLN A 14 -14.04 -3.27 8.09
N ALA A 15 -15.23 -3.78 8.37
CA ALA A 15 -15.67 -4.12 9.71
C ALA A 15 -15.91 -5.63 9.81
N ASN A 16 -15.64 -6.17 11.00
CA ASN A 16 -16.03 -7.53 11.39
C ASN A 16 -16.81 -7.41 12.70
N CYS A 17 -18.12 -7.39 12.61
CA CYS A 17 -19.00 -7.20 13.75
C CYS A 17 -19.55 -8.55 14.21
N ARG A 18 -19.21 -8.97 15.43
CA ARG A 18 -19.76 -10.17 16.06
C ARG A 18 -20.40 -9.76 17.37
N LEU A 19 -21.49 -9.01 17.24
CA LEU A 19 -22.21 -8.44 18.38
C LEU A 19 -23.51 -9.20 18.66
N SER A 20 -24.03 -9.93 17.68
CA SER A 20 -25.10 -10.90 17.89
C SER A 20 -24.63 -12.06 18.80
N GLY A 21 -25.13 -12.12 20.04
CA GLY A 21 -25.32 -13.42 20.71
C GLY A 21 -24.51 -13.77 21.95
N TRP A 22 -24.16 -12.83 22.84
CA TRP A 22 -23.62 -13.25 24.16
C TRP A 22 -24.68 -13.44 25.25
N LEU A 23 -25.85 -12.79 25.20
CA LEU A 23 -26.94 -13.05 26.14
C LEU A 23 -28.30 -12.91 25.45
N SER A 24 -29.11 -13.94 25.65
CA SER A 24 -30.49 -14.13 25.20
C SER A 24 -31.40 -12.89 25.33
N ASN A 25 -32.14 -12.61 24.25
CA ASN A 25 -33.49 -12.02 24.23
C ASN A 25 -33.75 -10.51 24.34
N LEU A 26 -32.77 -9.59 24.32
CA LEU A 26 -33.10 -8.15 24.24
C LEU A 26 -32.19 -7.38 23.24
N SER A 27 -32.80 -7.04 22.09
CA SER A 27 -32.38 -6.18 20.97
C SER A 27 -30.96 -6.36 20.39
N GLY A 28 -30.80 -7.33 19.48
CA GLY A 28 -29.63 -7.51 18.61
C GLY A 28 -29.44 -6.44 17.53
N MET A 29 -29.55 -5.16 17.89
CA MET A 29 -29.31 -4.00 17.02
C MET A 29 -28.37 -3.00 17.70
N PRO A 30 -27.07 -3.31 17.79
CA PRO A 30 -26.09 -2.40 18.38
C PRO A 30 -25.98 -1.13 17.53
N ASP A 31 -26.01 0.03 18.18
CA ASP A 31 -25.78 1.30 17.51
C ASP A 31 -24.32 1.72 17.71
N LEU A 32 -23.57 1.84 16.62
CA LEU A 32 -22.14 2.14 16.64
C LEU A 32 -21.92 3.59 16.24
N THR A 33 -20.99 4.23 16.94
CA THR A 33 -20.47 5.56 16.58
C THR A 33 -18.94 5.50 16.50
N LEU A 34 -18.41 5.70 15.31
CA LEU A 34 -16.98 5.72 15.00
C LEU A 34 -16.53 7.16 14.72
N ASN A 35 -15.58 7.63 15.53
CA ASN A 35 -14.94 8.94 15.39
C ASN A 35 -13.52 8.78 14.86
N PHE A 36 -13.10 9.74 14.05
CA PHE A 36 -11.73 9.87 13.58
C PHE A 36 -11.06 11.08 14.23
N VAL A 37 -9.75 11.00 14.46
CA VAL A 37 -8.95 12.13 14.95
C VAL A 37 -8.88 13.24 13.90
N ASN A 38 -8.81 12.86 12.63
CA ASN A 38 -8.61 13.76 11.50
C ASN A 38 -9.55 13.40 10.33
N PRO A 39 -10.88 13.54 10.49
CA PRO A 39 -11.84 13.14 9.46
C PRO A 39 -11.74 13.97 8.17
N ARG A 40 -11.06 15.12 8.20
CA ARG A 40 -10.86 16.00 7.04
C ARG A 40 -9.99 15.38 5.92
N VAL A 41 -9.27 14.30 6.20
CA VAL A 41 -8.51 13.58 5.17
C VAL A 41 -9.40 12.72 4.27
N LEU A 42 -10.65 12.47 4.67
CA LEU A 42 -11.62 11.67 3.93
C LEU A 42 -12.23 12.51 2.81
N ASP A 43 -12.01 12.09 1.57
CA ASP A 43 -12.60 12.68 0.36
C ASP A 43 -13.33 11.60 -0.45
N ASP A 44 -14.23 12.00 -1.36
CA ASP A 44 -14.97 11.12 -2.29
C ASP A 44 -15.45 9.80 -1.63
N CYS A 45 -16.19 9.95 -0.52
CA CYS A 45 -16.56 8.81 0.32
C CYS A 45 -17.78 8.06 -0.22
N SER A 46 -17.72 6.73 -0.18
CA SER A 46 -18.87 5.86 -0.42
C SER A 46 -19.15 5.01 0.81
N PHE A 47 -20.40 4.93 1.24
CA PHE A 47 -20.78 4.30 2.50
C PHE A 47 -21.60 3.03 2.27
N HIS A 48 -21.54 2.12 3.24
CA HIS A 48 -22.51 1.04 3.35
C HIS A 48 -23.90 1.59 3.65
N PRO A 49 -25.00 0.96 3.16
CA PRO A 49 -26.36 1.40 3.45
C PRO A 49 -26.74 1.51 4.93
N CYS A 50 -25.97 0.85 5.82
CA CYS A 50 -26.21 0.93 7.27
C CYS A 50 -25.74 2.24 7.91
N VAL A 51 -24.99 3.08 7.17
CA VAL A 51 -24.44 4.35 7.65
C VAL A 51 -25.46 5.47 7.50
N ARG A 52 -25.66 6.21 8.59
CA ARG A 52 -26.52 7.40 8.62
C ARG A 52 -25.80 8.59 8.00
N TYR A 53 -25.95 8.77 6.69
CA TYR A 53 -25.25 9.79 5.90
C TYR A 53 -25.36 11.22 6.48
N ASN A 54 -26.57 11.65 6.88
CA ASN A 54 -26.82 12.99 7.42
C ASN A 54 -25.93 13.33 8.64
N LYS A 55 -25.60 12.34 9.47
CA LYS A 55 -24.72 12.56 10.62
C LYS A 55 -23.26 12.73 10.21
N PHE A 56 -22.81 11.96 9.21
CA PHE A 56 -21.47 12.13 8.65
C PHE A 56 -21.32 13.47 7.92
N GLU A 57 -22.36 13.91 7.22
CA GLU A 57 -22.36 15.19 6.52
C GLU A 57 -22.21 16.39 7.47
N ASN A 58 -22.98 16.40 8.57
CA ASN A 58 -23.00 17.50 9.53
C ASN A 58 -21.86 17.45 10.55
N GLU A 59 -21.54 16.27 11.08
CA GLU A 59 -20.64 16.10 12.23
C GLU A 59 -19.32 15.42 11.87
N ARG A 60 -19.19 14.87 10.65
CA ARG A 60 -18.06 14.00 10.25
C ARG A 60 -17.88 12.78 11.15
N VAL A 61 -18.98 12.28 11.69
CA VAL A 61 -19.06 11.10 12.55
C VAL A 61 -19.79 9.98 11.82
N LEU A 62 -19.23 8.76 11.85
CA LEU A 62 -19.89 7.58 11.30
C LEU A 62 -20.80 6.97 12.35
N SER A 63 -22.11 6.97 12.10
CA SER A 63 -23.09 6.30 12.95
C SER A 63 -23.88 5.28 12.13
N PHE A 64 -23.97 4.05 12.64
CA PHE A 64 -24.52 2.92 11.89
C PHE A 64 -24.94 1.77 12.80
N VAL A 65 -25.89 0.96 12.31
CA VAL A 65 -26.22 -0.35 12.90
C VAL A 65 -25.57 -1.42 11.99
N PRO A 66 -24.48 -2.07 12.41
CA PRO A 66 -23.71 -2.94 11.53
C PRO A 66 -24.47 -4.22 11.18
N PRO A 67 -24.33 -4.74 9.94
CA PRO A 67 -24.57 -6.15 9.65
C PRO A 67 -23.63 -7.05 10.47
N ASP A 68 -24.08 -8.27 10.75
CA ASP A 68 -23.22 -9.27 11.37
C ASP A 68 -22.16 -9.79 10.41
N GLY A 69 -20.97 -10.09 10.95
CA GLY A 69 -19.83 -10.61 10.22
C GLY A 69 -19.02 -9.55 9.48
N HIS A 70 -18.41 -9.96 8.37
CA HIS A 70 -17.49 -9.13 7.58
C HIS A 70 -18.25 -8.31 6.54
N PHE A 71 -18.04 -6.99 6.55
CA PHE A 71 -18.60 -6.12 5.51
C PHE A 71 -17.70 -4.90 5.25
N LYS A 72 -17.89 -4.27 4.09
CA LYS A 72 -17.29 -2.98 3.74
C LYS A 72 -18.12 -1.88 4.38
N LEU A 73 -17.56 -1.15 5.34
CA LEU A 73 -18.23 -0.02 5.98
C LEU A 73 -18.21 1.23 5.10
N MET A 74 -17.05 1.56 4.55
CA MET A 74 -16.90 2.67 3.61
C MET A 74 -15.64 2.53 2.74
N SER A 75 -15.63 3.21 1.59
CA SER A 75 -14.41 3.57 0.85
C SER A 75 -14.26 5.07 0.79
N TYR A 76 -13.02 5.53 0.64
CA TYR A 76 -12.69 6.95 0.55
C TYR A 76 -11.44 7.14 -0.31
N ARG A 77 -11.24 8.36 -0.79
CA ARG A 77 -9.99 8.80 -1.42
C ARG A 77 -9.31 9.80 -0.50
N VAL A 78 -8.00 9.95 -0.69
CA VAL A 78 -7.19 10.91 0.05
C VAL A 78 -6.28 11.65 -0.90
N ASN A 79 -6.37 12.98 -0.84
CA ASN A 79 -5.45 13.87 -1.50
C ASN A 79 -4.26 14.16 -0.57
N LEU A 80 -3.22 13.34 -0.67
CA LEU A 80 -2.00 13.52 0.11
C LEU A 80 -1.10 14.60 -0.52
N PRO A 81 -0.52 15.51 0.27
CA PRO A 81 0.57 16.36 -0.21
C PRO A 81 1.70 15.49 -0.80
N HIS A 82 2.31 15.92 -1.91
CA HIS A 82 3.27 15.12 -2.67
C HIS A 82 4.35 14.44 -1.82
N HIS A 83 4.90 15.14 -0.82
CA HIS A 83 5.96 14.64 0.04
C HIS A 83 5.51 13.59 1.09
N GLN A 84 4.21 13.50 1.40
CA GLN A 84 3.62 12.51 2.31
C GLN A 84 3.05 11.29 1.56
N SER A 85 3.00 11.34 0.23
CA SER A 85 2.28 10.35 -0.56
C SER A 85 3.05 9.05 -0.84
N LEU A 86 4.35 8.98 -0.56
CA LEU A 86 5.19 7.83 -0.90
C LEU A 86 5.99 7.31 0.31
N PRO A 87 5.64 6.13 0.86
CA PRO A 87 6.38 5.54 1.99
C PRO A 87 7.72 4.93 1.56
N VAL A 88 7.85 4.57 0.29
CA VAL A 88 9.03 3.92 -0.32
C VAL A 88 9.42 4.68 -1.58
N TYR A 89 10.72 4.81 -1.82
CA TYR A 89 11.28 5.49 -2.98
C TYR A 89 12.31 4.59 -3.67
N VAL A 90 12.17 4.38 -4.98
CA VAL A 90 13.12 3.60 -5.78
C VAL A 90 13.96 4.57 -6.61
N LYS A 91 15.27 4.40 -6.58
CA LYS A 91 16.22 5.14 -7.40
C LYS A 91 16.91 4.17 -8.36
N PRO A 92 16.37 4.00 -9.58
CA PRO A 92 17.05 3.27 -10.65
C PRO A 92 18.10 4.16 -11.31
N GLN A 93 19.26 3.60 -11.63
CA GLN A 93 20.31 4.20 -12.44
C GLN A 93 20.66 3.18 -13.52
N ILE A 94 20.24 3.42 -14.75
CA ILE A 94 20.42 2.48 -15.87
C ILE A 94 21.24 3.18 -16.93
N HIS A 95 22.34 2.56 -17.33
CA HIS A 95 23.25 3.03 -18.35
C HIS A 95 23.27 2.01 -19.48
N ILE A 96 22.73 2.38 -20.63
CA ILE A 96 22.72 1.55 -21.83
C ILE A 96 23.98 1.90 -22.64
N GLY A 97 24.72 0.87 -23.03
CA GLY A 97 25.88 0.98 -23.89
C GLY A 97 25.76 0.05 -25.09
N ASN A 98 26.86 -0.12 -25.81
CA ASN A 98 26.89 -1.02 -26.96
C ASN A 98 26.73 -2.47 -26.48
N ASN A 99 25.76 -3.19 -27.07
CA ASN A 99 25.53 -4.61 -26.81
C ASN A 99 25.15 -4.95 -25.35
N GLY A 100 24.57 -4.00 -24.61
CA GLY A 100 24.16 -4.24 -23.24
C GLY A 100 24.06 -2.98 -22.40
N GLY A 101 24.15 -3.16 -21.09
CA GLY A 101 24.09 -2.05 -20.15
C GLY A 101 24.40 -2.45 -18.72
N LYS A 102 24.53 -1.44 -17.87
CA LYS A 102 24.69 -1.57 -16.42
C LYS A 102 23.48 -0.95 -15.73
N PHE A 103 23.11 -1.51 -14.59
CA PHE A 103 22.03 -0.98 -13.78
C PHE A 103 22.36 -1.06 -12.29
N ASP A 104 21.91 -0.06 -11.56
CA ASP A 104 21.91 0.01 -10.11
C ASP A 104 20.52 0.46 -9.64
N ILE A 105 19.81 -0.39 -8.91
CA ILE A 105 18.48 -0.12 -8.40
C ILE A 105 18.54 -0.13 -6.88
N SER A 106 18.34 1.03 -6.28
CA SER A 106 18.30 1.19 -4.83
C SER A 106 16.90 1.51 -4.33
N ILE A 107 16.52 0.93 -3.20
CA ILE A 107 15.22 1.18 -2.54
C ILE A 107 15.49 1.91 -1.23
N ASN A 108 14.77 3.00 -0.98
CA ASN A 108 14.89 3.80 0.23
C ASN A 108 13.51 3.93 0.90
N ILE A 109 13.45 3.66 2.20
CA ILE A 109 12.27 3.90 3.02
C ILE A 109 12.27 5.37 3.43
N ARG A 110 11.11 6.04 3.34
CA ARG A 110 10.96 7.44 3.77
C ARG A 110 10.16 7.56 5.05
N ASN A 111 8.83 7.52 4.95
CA ASN A 111 7.94 7.74 6.08
C ASN A 111 7.04 6.51 6.28
N THR A 112 7.35 5.73 7.32
CA THR A 112 6.58 4.54 7.69
C THR A 112 6.29 4.49 9.20
N ASP A 113 6.51 5.60 9.94
CA ASP A 113 6.38 5.66 11.40
C ASP A 113 7.10 4.52 12.14
N GLY A 114 8.31 4.16 11.68
CA GLY A 114 9.09 3.08 12.29
C GLY A 114 8.69 1.67 11.84
N LYS A 115 7.63 1.52 11.02
CA LYS A 115 7.14 0.21 10.58
C LYS A 115 7.99 -0.36 9.44
N PRO A 116 8.30 -1.67 9.46
CA PRO A 116 9.00 -2.32 8.36
C PRO A 116 8.09 -2.40 7.13
N VAL A 117 8.72 -2.46 5.96
CA VAL A 117 8.03 -2.70 4.69
C VAL A 117 8.15 -4.18 4.38
N GLU A 118 7.04 -4.85 4.11
CA GLU A 118 6.93 -6.31 3.97
C GLU A 118 6.34 -6.69 2.61
N ASN A 119 6.55 -7.93 2.18
CA ASN A 119 6.14 -8.47 0.89
C ASN A 119 6.66 -7.60 -0.27
N VAL A 120 7.94 -7.21 -0.20
CA VAL A 120 8.52 -6.30 -1.19
C VAL A 120 9.04 -7.07 -2.39
N LEU A 121 8.42 -6.83 -3.55
CA LEU A 121 8.78 -7.43 -4.82
C LEU A 121 8.96 -6.32 -5.86
N LEU A 122 10.16 -6.21 -6.42
CA LEU A 122 10.47 -5.30 -7.51
C LEU A 122 10.55 -6.08 -8.82
N VAL A 123 9.85 -5.62 -9.85
CA VAL A 123 9.95 -6.16 -11.21
C VAL A 123 10.53 -5.10 -12.11
N PHE A 124 11.69 -5.39 -12.70
CA PHE A 124 12.37 -4.54 -13.66
C PHE A 124 12.33 -5.19 -15.05
N PRO A 125 11.48 -4.71 -15.95
CA PRO A 125 11.46 -5.18 -17.34
C PRO A 125 12.68 -4.65 -18.10
N LEU A 126 13.25 -5.50 -18.96
CA LEU A 126 14.35 -5.21 -19.85
C LEU A 126 13.91 -5.31 -21.31
N ALA A 127 14.76 -4.83 -22.22
CA ALA A 127 14.50 -4.93 -23.65
C ALA A 127 14.37 -6.39 -24.10
N GLN A 128 13.53 -6.63 -25.11
CA GLN A 128 13.31 -7.99 -25.61
C GLN A 128 14.56 -8.62 -26.20
N SER A 129 15.50 -7.80 -26.68
CA SER A 129 16.78 -8.27 -27.20
C SER A 129 17.72 -8.80 -26.11
N VAL A 130 17.51 -8.50 -24.82
CA VAL A 130 18.41 -8.96 -23.74
C VAL A 130 18.53 -10.48 -23.70
N SER A 131 19.77 -10.97 -23.79
CA SER A 131 20.09 -12.40 -23.81
C SER A 131 20.35 -12.94 -22.40
N ASN A 132 21.12 -12.21 -21.59
CA ASN A 132 21.48 -12.61 -20.24
C ASN A 132 21.60 -11.40 -19.30
N VAL A 133 21.55 -11.70 -18.00
CA VAL A 133 21.73 -10.76 -16.91
C VAL A 133 22.69 -11.37 -15.91
N ASN A 134 23.68 -10.59 -15.47
CA ASN A 134 24.54 -10.93 -14.35
C ASN A 134 24.43 -9.82 -13.30
N ALA A 135 23.79 -10.14 -12.18
CA ALA A 135 23.52 -9.19 -11.11
C ALA A 135 23.83 -9.76 -9.73
N THR A 136 23.92 -8.87 -8.75
CA THR A 136 24.03 -9.19 -7.34
C THR A 136 23.07 -8.30 -6.56
N CYS A 137 22.48 -8.84 -5.50
CA CYS A 137 21.67 -8.08 -4.56
C CYS A 137 22.21 -8.26 -3.14
N ASN A 138 22.16 -7.21 -2.32
CA ASN A 138 22.60 -7.27 -0.93
C ASN A 138 21.49 -7.70 0.05
N LEU A 139 20.25 -7.76 -0.41
CA LEU A 139 19.08 -8.19 0.37
C LEU A 139 18.15 -9.01 -0.52
N GLY A 140 17.61 -10.09 0.03
CA GLY A 140 16.70 -10.98 -0.67
C GLY A 140 17.38 -11.79 -1.78
N SER A 141 16.61 -12.12 -2.81
CA SER A 141 17.08 -12.88 -3.97
C SER A 141 16.47 -12.33 -5.25
N TYR A 142 17.16 -12.48 -6.37
CA TYR A 142 16.63 -12.09 -7.67
C TYR A 142 16.64 -13.27 -8.63
N ILE A 143 15.70 -13.23 -9.58
CA ILE A 143 15.61 -14.18 -10.68
C ILE A 143 15.42 -13.36 -11.97
N PHE A 144 16.18 -13.70 -13.00
CA PHE A 144 15.92 -13.21 -14.35
C PHE A 144 15.05 -14.22 -15.08
N ASP A 145 13.90 -13.77 -15.58
CA ASP A 145 13.01 -14.56 -16.43
C ASP A 145 13.36 -14.31 -17.91
N PRO A 146 13.93 -15.30 -18.62
CA PRO A 146 14.35 -15.12 -20.01
C PRO A 146 13.17 -15.07 -20.99
N VAL A 147 11.96 -15.46 -20.57
CA VAL A 147 10.74 -15.43 -21.39
C VAL A 147 10.09 -14.05 -21.32
N THR A 148 9.86 -13.55 -20.12
CA THR A 148 9.27 -12.20 -19.94
C THR A 148 10.30 -11.08 -20.04
N LYS A 149 11.59 -11.41 -20.09
CA LYS A 149 12.71 -10.47 -20.11
C LYS A 149 12.65 -9.49 -18.95
N SER A 150 12.41 -10.02 -17.75
CA SER A 150 12.28 -9.21 -16.54
C SER A 150 13.14 -9.76 -15.40
N ILE A 151 13.72 -8.86 -14.62
CA ILE A 151 14.36 -9.19 -13.35
C ILE A 151 13.29 -9.06 -12.27
N ARG A 152 13.05 -10.14 -11.54
CA ARG A 152 12.22 -10.15 -10.33
C ARG A 152 13.12 -10.19 -9.12
N TRP A 153 13.07 -9.16 -8.30
CA TRP A 153 13.83 -9.04 -7.07
C TRP A 153 12.89 -9.13 -5.88
N ASP A 154 12.93 -10.26 -5.19
CA ASP A 154 12.15 -10.52 -3.98
C ASP A 154 13.01 -10.19 -2.77
N LEU A 155 12.65 -9.11 -2.06
CA LEU A 155 13.33 -8.66 -0.86
C LEU A 155 12.71 -9.21 0.42
N GLY A 156 11.46 -9.71 0.35
CA GLY A 156 10.66 -10.08 1.52
C GLY A 156 10.37 -8.87 2.42
N LYS A 157 11.26 -8.57 3.37
CA LYS A 157 11.08 -7.53 4.39
C LYS A 157 12.27 -6.57 4.39
N ILE A 158 11.98 -5.27 4.46
CA ILE A 158 12.96 -4.18 4.54
C ILE A 158 12.75 -3.41 5.85
N GLU A 159 13.78 -3.30 6.65
CA GLU A 159 13.84 -2.47 7.85
C GLU A 159 14.44 -1.09 7.53
N LEU A 160 14.18 -0.09 8.39
CA LEU A 160 14.65 1.30 8.17
C LEU A 160 16.18 1.45 8.06
N LYS A 161 16.94 0.53 8.65
CA LYS A 161 18.41 0.49 8.59
C LYS A 161 18.92 -0.07 7.27
N ASP A 162 18.10 -0.88 6.59
CA ASP A 162 18.53 -1.58 5.39
C ASP A 162 18.72 -0.59 4.25
N ARG A 163 19.67 -0.91 3.37
CA ARG A 163 19.94 -0.14 2.14
C ARG A 163 19.92 -1.10 0.96
N PRO A 164 18.75 -1.60 0.55
CA PRO A 164 18.68 -2.58 -0.53
C PRO A 164 19.23 -2.01 -1.83
N LEU A 165 20.10 -2.79 -2.46
CA LEU A 165 20.72 -2.49 -3.73
C LEU A 165 20.76 -3.77 -4.59
N LEU A 166 20.27 -3.64 -5.83
CA LEU A 166 20.42 -4.62 -6.89
C LEU A 166 21.27 -3.98 -7.99
N SER A 167 22.44 -4.56 -8.25
CA SER A 167 23.44 -4.03 -9.18
C SER A 167 23.87 -5.11 -10.16
N GLY A 168 24.05 -4.75 -11.43
CA GLY A 168 24.45 -5.73 -12.42
C GLY A 168 24.66 -5.17 -13.82
N ASN A 169 24.91 -6.10 -14.73
CA ASN A 169 24.93 -5.85 -16.17
C ASN A 169 23.99 -6.80 -16.90
N PHE A 170 23.57 -6.38 -18.08
CA PHE A 170 22.85 -7.22 -19.02
C PHE A 170 23.51 -7.11 -20.39
N ASN A 171 23.48 -8.17 -21.17
CA ASN A 171 23.99 -8.15 -22.54
C ASN A 171 22.84 -8.31 -23.53
N SER A 172 23.03 -7.70 -24.70
CA SER A 172 22.09 -7.75 -25.81
C SER A 172 22.86 -7.89 -27.14
N PRO A 173 22.37 -8.70 -28.09
CA PRO A 173 22.90 -8.73 -29.45
C PRO A 173 22.66 -7.41 -30.21
N GLU A 174 21.68 -6.61 -29.78
CA GLU A 174 21.37 -5.32 -30.38
C GLU A 174 22.36 -4.24 -29.89
N GLN A 175 22.85 -3.39 -30.80
CA GLN A 175 23.81 -2.34 -30.46
C GLN A 175 23.23 -1.33 -29.47
N THR A 176 21.95 -0.97 -29.62
CA THR A 176 21.24 -0.04 -28.75
C THR A 176 19.90 -0.64 -28.33
N PRO A 177 19.85 -1.42 -27.24
CA PRO A 177 18.61 -1.99 -26.74
C PRO A 177 17.58 -0.90 -26.41
N GLU A 178 16.29 -1.23 -26.59
CA GLU A 178 15.19 -0.36 -26.18
C GLU A 178 15.30 0.06 -24.70
N SER A 179 14.83 1.27 -24.38
CA SER A 179 14.93 1.87 -23.06
C SER A 179 13.59 2.45 -22.61
N GLY A 180 13.50 2.93 -21.36
CA GLY A 180 12.28 3.56 -20.84
C GLY A 180 11.25 2.58 -20.27
N HIS A 181 11.68 1.37 -19.91
CA HIS A 181 10.81 0.41 -19.24
C HIS A 181 10.35 0.94 -17.88
N THR A 182 9.14 0.52 -17.48
CA THR A 182 8.58 0.92 -16.19
C THR A 182 8.83 -0.17 -15.16
N ILE A 183 9.58 0.16 -14.11
CA ILE A 183 9.76 -0.70 -12.95
C ILE A 183 8.47 -0.70 -12.13
N THR A 184 8.02 -1.87 -11.69
CA THR A 184 6.88 -2.00 -10.77
C THR A 184 7.37 -2.46 -9.40
N LEU A 185 6.74 -1.93 -8.35
CA LEU A 185 7.04 -2.28 -6.97
C LEU A 185 5.76 -2.71 -6.24
N GLU A 186 5.77 -3.91 -5.68
CA GLU A 186 4.74 -4.36 -4.76
C GLU A 186 5.30 -4.33 -3.35
N PHE A 187 4.47 -3.91 -2.38
CA PHE A 187 4.82 -3.92 -0.97
C PHE A 187 3.58 -3.78 -0.09
N SER A 188 3.77 -4.02 1.20
CA SER A 188 2.78 -3.80 2.25
C SER A 188 3.42 -3.26 3.52
N ILE A 189 2.68 -2.48 4.30
CA ILE A 189 3.13 -1.92 5.58
C ILE A 189 2.02 -2.17 6.59
N ASN A 190 2.31 -3.06 7.54
CA ASN A 190 1.39 -3.43 8.60
C ASN A 190 1.32 -2.35 9.69
N MET A 191 0.13 -2.15 10.26
CA MET A 191 -0.13 -1.17 11.32
C MET A 191 0.20 0.27 10.92
N TYR A 192 0.08 0.59 9.62
CA TYR A 192 0.36 1.90 9.06
C TYR A 192 -0.73 2.31 8.06
N ALA A 193 -1.22 3.54 8.17
CA ALA A 193 -2.17 4.13 7.25
C ALA A 193 -1.52 5.33 6.56
N ILE A 194 -1.13 5.17 5.30
CA ILE A 194 -0.51 6.25 4.50
C ILE A 194 -1.40 7.50 4.38
N SER A 195 -2.72 7.34 4.50
CA SER A 195 -3.68 8.44 4.56
C SER A 195 -3.51 9.35 5.79
N GLY A 196 -2.79 8.89 6.82
CA GLY A 196 -2.74 9.51 8.13
C GLY A 196 -4.06 9.41 8.92
N LEU A 197 -5.10 8.76 8.37
CA LEU A 197 -6.39 8.60 9.04
C LEU A 197 -6.22 7.78 10.32
N ARG A 198 -6.65 8.33 11.45
CA ARG A 198 -6.63 7.65 12.75
C ARG A 198 -8.02 7.56 13.35
N VAL A 199 -8.34 6.38 13.87
CA VAL A 199 -9.55 6.18 14.68
C VAL A 199 -9.32 6.78 16.05
N ASP A 200 -10.23 7.66 16.46
CA ASP A 200 -10.25 8.24 17.80
C ASP A 200 -10.97 7.30 18.77
N SER A 201 -12.23 6.98 18.46
CA SER A 201 -13.06 6.19 19.35
C SER A 201 -14.14 5.41 18.59
N LEU A 202 -14.43 4.21 19.07
CA LEU A 202 -15.60 3.42 18.68
C LEU A 202 -16.48 3.23 19.93
N LYS A 203 -17.66 3.85 19.89
CA LYS A 203 -18.69 3.76 20.92
C LYS A 203 -19.77 2.79 20.44
N ILE A 204 -20.26 1.97 21.36
CA ILE A 204 -21.30 0.97 21.13
C ILE A 204 -22.40 1.28 22.14
N TYR A 205 -23.61 1.46 21.64
CA TYR A 205 -24.81 1.71 22.43
C TYR A 205 -25.78 0.54 22.27
N ASN A 206 -26.77 0.49 23.17
CA ASN A 206 -27.82 -0.54 23.20
C ASN A 206 -27.29 -1.96 23.40
N GLU A 207 -26.14 -2.09 24.09
CA GLU A 207 -25.57 -3.37 24.50
C GLU A 207 -25.23 -3.34 25.99
N GLY A 208 -25.65 -4.37 26.73
CA GLY A 208 -25.42 -4.49 28.17
C GLY A 208 -24.02 -4.97 28.56
N TYR A 209 -23.23 -5.41 27.58
CA TYR A 209 -21.89 -5.95 27.78
C TYR A 209 -20.81 -5.05 27.16
N LYS A 210 -19.54 -5.29 27.52
CA LYS A 210 -18.37 -4.54 27.01
C LYS A 210 -17.63 -5.38 25.96
N PRO A 211 -17.98 -5.29 24.66
CA PRO A 211 -17.28 -6.02 23.61
C PRO A 211 -15.83 -5.56 23.47
N TYR A 212 -14.97 -6.49 23.00
CA TYR A 212 -13.65 -6.14 22.54
C TYR A 212 -13.72 -5.28 21.28
N LYS A 213 -12.88 -4.25 21.22
CA LYS A 213 -12.77 -3.34 20.08
C LYS A 213 -11.31 -3.31 19.64
N GLY A 214 -11.07 -3.53 18.35
CA GLY A 214 -9.74 -3.49 17.76
C GLY A 214 -9.77 -2.73 16.44
N VAL A 215 -8.67 -2.07 16.15
CA VAL A 215 -8.42 -1.43 14.85
C VAL A 215 -7.04 -1.84 14.36
N ARG A 216 -6.94 -2.15 13.08
CA ARG A 216 -5.69 -2.44 12.39
C ARG A 216 -5.67 -1.69 11.07
N SER A 217 -4.53 -1.08 10.78
CA SER A 217 -4.27 -0.43 9.49
C SER A 217 -3.33 -1.27 8.66
N LEU A 218 -3.50 -1.21 7.35
CA LEU A 218 -2.64 -1.88 6.39
C LEU A 218 -2.55 -1.00 5.15
N THR A 219 -1.33 -0.62 4.78
CA THR A 219 -1.05 0.04 3.51
C THR A 219 -0.52 -1.01 2.55
N LYS A 220 -1.04 -1.06 1.33
CA LYS A 220 -0.52 -1.91 0.24
C LYS A 220 -0.22 -1.05 -0.97
N ALA A 221 0.81 -1.41 -1.72
CA ALA A 221 1.04 -0.85 -3.04
C ALA A 221 -0.15 -1.18 -3.94
N GLY A 222 -0.68 -0.16 -4.62
CA GLY A 222 -1.56 -0.33 -5.76
C GLY A 222 -0.73 -0.47 -7.04
N LYS A 223 -1.03 0.34 -8.05
CA LYS A 223 -0.19 0.48 -9.25
C LYS A 223 1.00 1.40 -8.96
N PHE A 224 2.05 0.86 -8.36
CA PHE A 224 3.27 1.62 -8.04
C PHE A 224 4.31 1.44 -9.16
N GLN A 225 4.55 2.50 -9.92
CA GLN A 225 5.35 2.48 -11.14
C GLN A 225 6.45 3.54 -11.12
N ILE A 226 7.65 3.16 -11.53
CA ILE A 226 8.82 4.02 -11.60
C ILE A 226 9.31 4.03 -13.05
N ARG A 227 9.31 5.21 -13.66
CA ARG A 227 9.86 5.43 -15.00
C ARG A 227 11.38 5.56 -14.88
N THR A 228 12.10 4.81 -15.69
CA THR A 228 13.57 4.80 -15.77
C THR A 228 14.09 5.83 -16.74
#